data_AF-A0A6N9VCE8-F1
#
_entry.id   AF-A0A6N9VCE8-F1
#
_cell.length_a   1.000
_cell.length_b   1.000
_cell.length_c   1.000
_cell.angle_alpha   90.00
_cell.angle_beta   90.00
_cell.angle_gamma   90.00
#
_symmetry.space_group_name_H-M   'P 1'
#
loop_
_entity.id
_entity.type
_entity.pdbx_description
1 polymer ?
#
loop_
_entity_poly.entity_id
_entity_poly.type
_entity_poly.pdbx_seq_one_letter_code
_entity_poly.pdbx_strand_id
1 'polypeptide(L)'
;PRAENIAEEAAGHDALVQELGNGGLRIQISNVDTAKSDAIKETLSRELDVAADDINADLVGPSWGSQIANKAWTGLGIFMILVVIYLAIAFEWRMALAALVALIHDITITVGVYALVGFEVTVGTVIGLLTILGYS
;
A
#
# COMPACT_ATOMS: atom_id res chain seq x y z
N PRO A 1 9.82 18.88 -10.95
CA PRO A 1 9.70 19.33 -12.36
C PRO A 1 10.77 18.75 -13.30
N ARG A 2 12.08 18.95 -13.10
CA ARG A 2 13.10 18.43 -14.05
C ARG A 2 13.35 16.93 -13.91
N ALA A 3 13.51 16.43 -12.68
CA ALA A 3 13.68 14.99 -12.41
C ALA A 3 12.43 14.15 -12.73
N GLU A 4 11.25 14.78 -12.65
CA GLU A 4 9.96 14.17 -12.98
C GLU A 4 9.83 13.96 -14.48
N ASN A 5 10.06 14.99 -15.29
CA ASN A 5 10.05 14.87 -16.76
C ASN A 5 11.07 13.83 -17.26
N ILE A 6 12.27 13.80 -16.67
CA ILE A 6 13.31 12.83 -17.03
C ILE A 6 12.89 11.41 -16.66
N ALA A 7 12.28 11.23 -15.48
CA ALA A 7 11.79 9.93 -15.04
C ALA A 7 10.62 9.43 -15.90
N GLU A 8 9.69 10.31 -16.28
CA GLU A 8 8.58 9.99 -17.18
C GLU A 8 9.06 9.64 -18.59
N GLU A 9 10.05 10.38 -19.12
CA GLU A 9 10.63 10.13 -20.44
C GLU A 9 11.42 8.82 -20.48
N ALA A 10 12.18 8.51 -19.42
CA ALA A 10 12.91 7.26 -19.28
C ALA A 10 11.97 6.05 -19.05
N ALA A 11 10.86 6.23 -18.34
CA ALA A 11 9.91 5.17 -18.02
C ALA A 11 8.88 4.93 -19.13
N GLY A 12 8.53 5.97 -19.89
CA GLY A 12 7.44 5.95 -20.88
C GLY A 12 6.03 5.97 -20.27
N HIS A 13 5.91 6.32 -18.98
CA HIS A 13 4.67 6.44 -18.22
C HIS A 13 4.88 7.26 -16.94
N ASP A 14 3.78 7.66 -16.29
CA ASP A 14 3.77 8.51 -15.09
C ASP A 14 4.76 8.01 -14.01
N ALA A 15 5.56 8.96 -13.52
CA ALA A 15 6.54 8.74 -12.45
C ALA A 15 6.26 9.71 -11.30
N LEU A 16 6.16 9.19 -10.09
CA LEU A 16 5.96 10.02 -8.89
C LEU A 16 7.33 10.41 -8.32
N VAL A 17 7.62 11.71 -8.29
CA VAL A 17 8.86 12.24 -7.71
C VAL A 17 8.55 12.97 -6.41
N GLN A 18 9.21 12.55 -5.34
CA GLN A 18 9.09 13.14 -4.02
C GLN A 18 10.45 13.60 -3.50
N GLU A 19 10.56 14.86 -3.11
CA GLU A 19 11.73 15.41 -2.45
C GLU A 19 11.73 14.98 -0.97
N LEU A 20 12.81 14.35 -0.52
CA LEU A 20 12.99 13.98 0.88
C LEU A 20 13.51 15.19 1.66
N GLY A 21 13.08 15.33 2.91
CA GLY A 21 13.48 16.45 3.79
C GLY A 21 14.98 16.56 4.12
N ASN A 22 15.79 15.60 3.65
CA ASN A 22 17.25 15.61 3.73
C ASN A 22 17.94 16.01 2.40
N GLY A 23 17.18 16.47 1.40
CA GLY A 23 17.68 16.83 0.07
C GLY A 23 17.82 15.65 -0.91
N GLY A 24 17.42 14.44 -0.52
CA GLY A 24 17.34 13.29 -1.43
C GLY A 24 16.10 13.35 -2.33
N LEU A 25 16.10 12.59 -3.43
CA LEU A 25 14.94 12.42 -4.30
C LEU A 25 14.48 10.96 -4.27
N ARG A 26 13.17 10.73 -4.11
CA ARG A 26 12.53 9.44 -4.27
C ARG A 26 11.72 9.46 -5.55
N ILE A 27 12.08 8.57 -6.48
CA ILE A 27 11.38 8.41 -7.75
C ILE A 27 10.68 7.05 -7.71
N GLN A 28 9.36 7.04 -7.85
CA GLN A 28 8.56 5.81 -7.90
C GLN A 28 7.97 5.67 -9.29
N ILE A 29 8.30 4.55 -9.92
CA ILE A 29 7.88 4.24 -11.28
C ILE A 29 7.10 2.92 -11.23
N SER A 30 5.86 2.95 -11.69
CA SER A 30 4.98 1.78 -11.70
C SER A 30 5.21 0.92 -12.94
N ASN A 31 4.96 -0.39 -12.86
CA ASN A 31 4.94 -1.30 -14.01
C ASN A 31 6.28 -1.44 -14.78
N VAL A 32 7.40 -1.36 -14.06
CA VAL A 32 8.74 -1.54 -14.62
C VAL A 32 9.15 -3.01 -14.55
N ASP A 33 9.59 -3.56 -15.68
CA ASP A 33 10.21 -4.89 -15.75
C ASP A 33 11.71 -4.81 -15.42
N THR A 34 12.33 -5.90 -14.95
CA THR A 34 13.76 -5.89 -14.53
C THR A 34 14.68 -5.38 -15.64
N ALA A 35 14.44 -5.78 -16.89
CA ALA A 35 15.24 -5.31 -18.03
C ALA A 35 15.09 -3.80 -18.32
N LYS A 36 13.95 -3.20 -17.99
CA LYS A 36 13.73 -1.76 -18.11
C LYS A 36 14.29 -0.99 -16.92
N SER A 37 14.32 -1.61 -15.73
CA SER A 37 14.85 -1.00 -14.51
C SER A 37 16.32 -0.62 -14.64
N ASP A 38 17.15 -1.49 -15.22
CA ASP A 38 18.58 -1.20 -15.41
C ASP A 38 18.80 -0.07 -16.43
N ALA A 39 18.02 -0.06 -17.52
CA ALA A 39 18.07 0.99 -18.54
C ALA A 39 17.60 2.35 -17.98
N ILE A 40 16.57 2.36 -17.14
CA ILE A 40 16.08 3.56 -16.45
C ILE A 40 17.13 4.06 -15.47
N LYS A 41 17.77 3.18 -14.68
CA LYS A 41 18.85 3.54 -13.75
C LYS A 41 20.02 4.19 -14.49
N GLU A 42 20.42 3.64 -15.63
CA GLU A 42 21.53 4.18 -16.43
C GLU A 42 21.17 5.53 -17.08
N THR A 43 19.92 5.70 -17.52
CA THR A 43 19.41 6.97 -18.05
C THR A 43 19.36 8.04 -16.97
N LEU A 44 18.82 7.71 -15.80
CA LEU A 44 18.76 8.62 -14.64
C LEU A 44 20.15 9.02 -14.15
N SER A 45 21.11 8.09 -14.12
CA SER A 45 22.50 8.40 -13.74
C SER A 45 23.15 9.40 -14.70
N ARG A 46 22.95 9.24 -16.02
CA ARG A 46 23.52 10.15 -17.03
C ARG A 46 22.85 11.53 -17.03
N GLU A 47 21.53 11.59 -16.87
CA GLU A 47 20.81 12.87 -17.00
C GLU A 47 20.78 13.69 -15.71
N LEU A 48 20.90 13.05 -14.55
CA LEU A 48 20.94 13.73 -13.25
C LEU A 48 22.37 13.97 -12.74
N ASP A 49 23.39 13.54 -13.49
CA ASP A 49 24.82 13.64 -13.11
C ASP A 49 25.13 13.03 -11.74
N VAL A 50 24.43 11.93 -11.42
CA VAL A 50 24.56 11.18 -10.16
C VAL A 50 25.22 9.84 -10.45
N ALA A 51 26.20 9.44 -9.65
CA ALA A 51 26.85 8.14 -9.80
C ALA A 51 25.83 7.01 -9.66
N ALA A 52 25.90 5.99 -10.52
CA ALA A 52 24.97 4.87 -10.49
C ALA A 52 24.96 4.11 -9.14
N ASP A 53 26.06 4.19 -8.38
CA ASP A 53 26.19 3.62 -7.04
C ASP A 53 25.42 4.40 -5.97
N ASP A 54 25.15 5.68 -6.19
CA ASP A 54 24.33 6.51 -5.30
C ASP A 54 22.82 6.32 -5.56
N ILE A 55 22.45 5.66 -6.67
CA ILE A 55 21.05 5.32 -7.00
C ILE A 55 20.71 3.95 -6.41
N ASN A 56 19.98 3.97 -5.30
CA ASN A 56 19.44 2.76 -4.71
C ASN A 56 18.09 2.40 -5.37
N ALA A 57 18.11 1.39 -6.24
CA ALA A 57 16.95 0.97 -7.02
C ALA A 57 16.39 -0.35 -6.49
N ASP A 58 15.22 -0.29 -5.87
CA ASP A 58 14.47 -1.46 -5.42
C ASP A 58 13.30 -1.73 -6.38
N LEU A 59 13.33 -2.89 -7.05
CA LEU A 59 12.25 -3.31 -7.92
C LEU A 59 11.27 -4.22 -7.18
N VAL A 60 10.04 -3.75 -7.00
CA VAL A 60 8.96 -4.54 -6.43
C VAL A 60 8.26 -5.31 -7.55
N GLY A 61 8.51 -6.62 -7.61
CA GLY A 61 7.92 -7.49 -8.63
C GLY A 61 6.41 -7.71 -8.44
N PRO A 62 5.66 -8.05 -9.50
CA PRO A 62 4.21 -8.32 -9.44
C PRO A 62 3.84 -9.42 -8.44
N SER A 63 4.70 -10.43 -8.30
CA SER A 63 4.52 -11.54 -7.36
C SER A 63 4.65 -11.11 -5.90
N TRP A 64 5.37 -10.04 -5.59
CA TRP A 64 5.47 -9.51 -4.23
C TRP A 64 4.16 -8.85 -3.83
N GLY A 65 3.58 -8.04 -4.72
CA GLY A 65 2.28 -7.43 -4.53
C GLY A 65 1.18 -8.46 -4.28
N SER A 66 1.11 -9.52 -5.09
CA SER A 66 0.12 -10.58 -4.91
C SER A 66 0.31 -11.35 -3.60
N GLN A 67 1.56 -11.64 -3.22
CA GLN A 67 1.86 -12.30 -1.94
C GLN A 67 1.45 -11.45 -0.74
N ILE A 68 1.77 -10.15 -0.76
CA ILE A 68 1.42 -9.26 0.34
C ILE A 68 -0.09 -9.04 0.41
N ALA A 69 -0.76 -8.87 -0.74
CA ALA A 69 -2.22 -8.78 -0.78
C ALA A 69 -2.88 -10.04 -0.19
N ASN A 70 -2.39 -11.23 -0.53
CA ASN A 70 -2.90 -12.48 0.03
C ASN A 70 -2.65 -12.59 1.54
N LYS A 71 -1.48 -12.13 2.02
CA LYS A 71 -1.19 -12.04 3.46
C LYS A 71 -2.13 -11.06 4.18
N ALA A 72 -2.46 -9.93 3.56
CA ALA A 72 -3.41 -8.96 4.12
C ALA A 72 -4.82 -9.57 4.29
N TRP A 73 -5.31 -10.29 3.28
CA TRP A 73 -6.57 -11.04 3.38
C TRP A 73 -6.56 -12.10 4.47
N THR A 74 -5.46 -12.84 4.58
CA THR A 74 -5.27 -13.86 5.62
C THR A 74 -5.26 -13.22 7.01
N GLY A 75 -4.54 -12.10 7.18
CA GLY A 75 -4.49 -11.34 8.43
C GLY A 75 -5.86 -10.81 8.85
N LEU A 76 -6.63 -10.29 7.90
CA LEU A 76 -8.02 -9.84 8.13
C LEU A 76 -8.90 -10.99 8.63
N GLY A 77 -8.83 -12.16 8.00
CA GLY A 77 -9.59 -13.34 8.44
C GLY A 77 -9.23 -13.78 9.85
N ILE A 78 -7.93 -13.84 10.17
CA ILE A 78 -7.45 -14.21 11.51
C ILE A 78 -7.93 -13.20 12.56
N PHE A 79 -7.82 -11.89 12.27
CA PHE A 79 -8.27 -10.84 13.17
C PHE A 79 -9.77 -10.96 13.48
N MET A 80 -10.61 -11.13 12.45
CA MET A 80 -12.06 -11.28 12.63
C MET A 80 -12.41 -12.47 13.53
N ILE A 81 -11.73 -13.61 13.36
CA ILE A 81 -11.93 -14.78 14.21
C ILE A 81 -11.53 -14.47 15.66
N LEU A 82 -10.38 -13.83 15.88
CA LEU A 82 -9.92 -13.47 17.21
C LEU A 82 -10.88 -12.50 17.92
N VAL A 83 -11.41 -11.50 17.21
CA VAL A 83 -12.41 -10.57 17.74
C VAL A 83 -13.68 -11.31 18.15
N VAL A 84 -14.21 -12.19 17.29
CA VAL A 84 -15.41 -12.98 17.62
C VAL A 84 -15.19 -13.87 18.85
N ILE A 85 -14.05 -14.56 18.93
CA ILE A 85 -13.70 -15.39 20.09
C ILE A 85 -13.57 -14.53 21.35
N TYR A 86 -12.88 -13.38 21.25
CA TYR A 86 -12.71 -12.46 22.36
C TYR A 86 -14.08 -11.96 22.87
N LEU A 87 -14.96 -11.51 21.97
CA LEU A 87 -16.29 -11.04 22.33
C LEU A 87 -17.14 -12.14 22.96
N ALA A 88 -17.03 -13.38 22.47
CA ALA A 88 -17.75 -14.52 23.03
C ALA A 88 -17.32 -14.88 24.46
N ILE A 89 -16.06 -14.60 24.83
CA ILE A 89 -15.55 -14.84 26.19
C ILE A 89 -15.79 -13.62 27.10
N ALA A 90 -15.63 -12.42 26.56
CA ALA A 90 -15.71 -11.17 27.32
C ALA A 90 -17.15 -10.73 27.63
N PHE A 91 -18.11 -11.09 26.77
CA PHE A 91 -19.48 -10.57 26.83
C PHE A 91 -20.56 -11.66 26.84
N GLU A 92 -21.72 -11.34 27.40
CA GLU A 92 -22.92 -12.17 27.26
C GLU A 92 -23.38 -12.23 25.80
N TRP A 93 -24.02 -13.33 25.40
CA TRP A 93 -24.40 -13.61 24.00
C TRP A 93 -25.17 -12.47 23.31
N ARG A 94 -25.99 -11.72 24.06
CA ARG A 94 -26.76 -10.56 23.56
C ARG A 94 -25.86 -9.38 23.21
N MET A 95 -24.83 -9.13 24.03
CA MET A 95 -23.86 -8.07 23.79
C MET A 95 -22.89 -8.44 22.67
N ALA A 96 -22.47 -9.70 22.59
CA ALA A 96 -21.63 -10.20 21.49
C ALA A 96 -22.33 -10.05 20.12
N LEU A 97 -23.64 -10.33 20.05
CA LEU A 97 -24.42 -10.13 18.82
C LEU A 97 -24.51 -8.64 18.44
N ALA A 98 -24.76 -7.75 19.41
CA ALA A 98 -24.81 -6.31 19.17
C ALA A 98 -23.46 -5.76 18.68
N ALA A 99 -22.36 -6.21 19.29
CA ALA A 99 -21.00 -5.85 18.87
C ALA A 99 -20.67 -6.36 17.46
N LEU A 100 -21.12 -7.56 17.09
CA LEU A 100 -20.94 -8.08 15.73
C LEU A 100 -21.69 -7.25 14.69
N VAL A 101 -22.92 -6.83 14.99
CA VAL A 101 -23.71 -5.96 14.11
C VAL A 101 -23.05 -4.58 13.96
N ALA A 102 -22.54 -4.00 15.05
CA ALA A 102 -21.78 -2.75 15.02
C ALA A 102 -20.52 -2.90 14.14
N LEU A 103 -19.77 -3.99 14.30
CA LEU A 103 -18.57 -4.26 13.51
C LEU A 103 -18.87 -4.37 12.01
N ILE A 104 -19.95 -5.09 11.64
CA ILE A 104 -20.37 -5.20 10.24
C ILE A 104 -20.74 -3.83 9.66
N HIS A 105 -21.47 -3.02 10.44
CA HIS A 105 -21.82 -1.66 10.06
C HIS A 105 -20.58 -0.80 9.81
N ASP A 106 -19.59 -0.85 10.69
CA ASP A 106 -18.36 -0.06 10.58
C ASP A 106 -17.53 -0.46 9.36
N ILE A 107 -17.40 -1.76 9.09
CA ILE A 107 -16.74 -2.26 7.86
C ILE A 107 -17.50 -1.80 6.61
N THR A 108 -18.83 -1.89 6.62
CA THR A 108 -19.66 -1.54 5.47
C THR A 108 -19.53 -0.06 5.13
N ILE A 109 -19.56 0.82 6.14
CA ILE A 109 -19.42 2.26 5.93
C ILE A 109 -18.00 2.62 5.52
N THR A 110 -16.98 2.11 6.20
CA THR A 110 -15.58 2.44 5.90
C THR A 110 -15.17 2.01 4.50
N VAL A 111 -15.52 0.79 4.09
CA VAL A 111 -15.27 0.29 2.73
C VAL A 111 -16.15 1.01 1.72
N GLY A 112 -17.42 1.28 2.05
CA GLY A 112 -18.35 2.00 1.17
C GLY A 112 -17.87 3.42 0.83
N VAL A 113 -17.35 4.16 1.81
CA VAL A 113 -16.74 5.48 1.58
C VAL A 113 -15.49 5.36 0.71
N TYR A 114 -14.61 4.38 0.97
CA TYR A 114 -13.43 4.14 0.14
C TYR A 114 -13.78 3.86 -1.32
N ALA A 115 -14.81 3.03 -1.55
CA ALA A 115 -15.30 2.70 -2.88
C ALA A 115 -15.93 3.90 -3.58
N LEU A 116 -16.65 4.77 -2.87
CA LEU A 116 -17.27 5.98 -3.43
C LEU A 116 -16.26 7.04 -3.85
N VAL A 117 -15.17 7.20 -3.09
CA VAL A 117 -14.11 8.16 -3.40
C VAL A 117 -13.18 7.64 -4.51
N GLY A 118 -13.23 6.33 -4.82
CA GLY A 118 -12.40 5.71 -5.84
C GLY A 118 -10.95 5.51 -5.39
N PHE A 119 -10.71 5.45 -4.07
CA PHE A 119 -9.39 5.15 -3.56
C PHE A 119 -9.03 3.69 -3.83
N GLU A 120 -7.81 3.47 -4.30
CA GLU A 120 -7.29 2.12 -4.50
C GLU A 120 -7.15 1.39 -3.17
N VAL A 121 -7.62 0.14 -3.13
CA VAL A 121 -7.47 -0.72 -1.95
C VAL A 121 -6.05 -1.28 -1.96
N THR A 122 -5.17 -0.62 -1.22
CA THR A 122 -3.80 -1.06 -1.02
C THR A 122 -3.68 -1.90 0.25
N VAL A 123 -2.53 -2.55 0.41
CA VAL A 123 -2.16 -3.22 1.66
C VAL A 123 -2.20 -2.25 2.84
N GLY A 124 -1.78 -0.99 2.63
CA GLY A 124 -1.86 0.06 3.64
C GLY A 124 -3.31 0.37 4.03
N THR A 125 -4.23 0.36 3.07
CA THR A 125 -5.67 0.51 3.33
C THR A 125 -6.19 -0.60 4.24
N VAL A 126 -5.80 -1.86 4.01
CA VAL A 126 -6.21 -2.99 4.87
C VAL A 126 -5.65 -2.86 6.29
N ILE A 127 -4.39 -2.43 6.44
CA ILE A 127 -3.77 -2.20 7.76
C ILE A 127 -4.50 -1.07 8.50
N GLY A 128 -4.79 0.04 7.82
CA GLY A 128 -5.55 1.16 8.39
C GLY A 128 -6.95 0.73 8.83
N LEU A 129 -7.65 -0.03 7.99
CA LEU A 129 -8.96 -0.58 8.31
C LEU A 129 -8.90 -1.46 9.57
N LEU A 130 -7.96 -2.42 9.62
CA LEU A 130 -7.77 -3.28 10.79
C LEU A 130 -7.49 -2.50 12.08
N THR A 131 -6.75 -1.39 11.98
CA THR A 131 -6.43 -0.54 13.13
C THR A 131 -7.68 0.18 13.64
N ILE A 132 -8.51 0.72 12.76
CA ILE A 132 -9.77 1.36 13.13
C ILE A 132 -10.72 0.34 13.78
N LEU A 133 -10.86 -0.83 13.16
CA LEU A 133 -11.73 -1.90 13.68
C LEU A 133 -11.27 -2.45 15.04
N GLY A 134 -9.97 -2.42 15.31
CA GLY A 134 -9.44 -2.80 16.63
C GLY A 134 -9.75 -1.78 17.73
N TYR A 135 -10.11 -0.55 17.37
CA TYR A 135 -10.45 0.54 18.29
C TYR A 135 -11.96 0.84 18.36
N SER A 136 -12.75 0.30 17.42
CA SER A 136 -14.21 0.48 17.28
C SER A 136 -15.00 -0.37 18.28
#